data_AF-A0A6N0BPC1-F1
#
_entry.id   AF-A0A6N0BPC1-F1
#
_cell.length_a   1.000
_cell.length_b   1.000
_cell.length_c   1.000
_cell.angle_alpha   90.00
_cell.angle_beta   90.00
_cell.angle_gamma   90.00
#
_symmetry.space_group_name_H-M   'P 1'
#
loop_
_entity.id
_entity.type
_entity.pdbx_description
1 polymer ?
#
loop_
_entity_poly.entity_id
_entity_poly.type
_entity_poly.pdbx_seq_one_letter_code
_entity_poly.pdbx_strand_id
1 'polypeptide(L)'
;MWFVFGLITLASFSIYFGVKRFGARWKGERAFVHNQPAHEYEFVLKKDTIKKMRVGLDAPKHFDFTLKRESAVDRFCKFLGLSVEHQIGNHSVDRLVYIVSNDQHLLDQCMKDMAMVEDVQGLFNTQHLDSRITHVHCRNGRIWAEFKVGSLFNDRSNQIRLSQIFPKVATRLQRMTRQLGAHPPSNEAVQRDPFILRAVLVLAISTGLLVNGLAHAFRQLAFSYAITVDTVELWTYAAFGGRQSSQP
;
A
#
# COMPACT_ATOMS: atom_id res chain seq x y z
N MET A 1 -28.95 -0.73 1.68
CA MET A 1 -27.80 -1.23 2.49
C MET A 1 -26.62 -1.69 1.63
N TRP A 2 -26.83 -2.55 0.61
CA TRP A 2 -25.77 -3.01 -0.29
C TRP A 2 -24.98 -1.90 -1.02
N PHE A 3 -25.66 -0.83 -1.44
CA PHE A 3 -25.02 0.33 -2.06
C PHE A 3 -24.01 1.02 -1.13
N VAL A 4 -24.34 1.15 0.16
CA VAL A 4 -23.45 1.77 1.16
C VAL A 4 -22.20 0.91 1.33
N PHE A 5 -22.35 -0.41 1.35
CA PHE A 5 -21.21 -1.34 1.40
C PHE A 5 -20.30 -1.20 0.16
N GLY A 6 -20.88 -1.16 -1.05
CA GLY A 6 -20.14 -0.89 -2.28
C GLY A 6 -19.40 0.44 -2.25
N LEU A 7 -20.04 1.51 -1.77
CA LEU A 7 -19.43 2.83 -1.65
C LEU A 7 -18.28 2.85 -0.64
N ILE A 8 -18.44 2.21 0.53
CA ILE A 8 -17.39 2.11 1.55
C ILE A 8 -16.19 1.34 0.99
N THR A 9 -16.41 0.18 0.38
CA THR A 9 -15.32 -0.63 -0.19
C THR A 9 -14.56 0.11 -1.29
N LEU A 10 -15.27 0.78 -2.20
CA LEU A 10 -14.70 1.64 -3.24
C LEU A 10 -13.87 2.79 -2.65
N ALA A 11 -14.42 3.49 -1.65
CA ALA A 11 -13.72 4.59 -0.99
C ALA A 11 -12.46 4.10 -0.28
N SER A 12 -12.54 3.01 0.48
CA SER A 12 -11.39 2.40 1.15
C SER A 12 -10.31 1.97 0.16
N PHE A 13 -10.70 1.33 -0.95
CA PHE A 13 -9.78 0.93 -2.01
C PHE A 13 -9.11 2.14 -2.66
N SER A 14 -9.88 3.17 -2.99
CA SER A 14 -9.38 4.40 -3.60
C SER A 14 -8.41 5.15 -2.69
N ILE A 15 -8.72 5.25 -1.40
CA ILE A 15 -7.82 5.83 -0.39
C ILE A 15 -6.53 5.00 -0.29
N TYR A 16 -6.65 3.67 -0.21
CA TYR A 16 -5.49 2.77 -0.12
C TYR A 16 -4.56 2.92 -1.33
N PHE A 17 -5.10 2.84 -2.56
CA PHE A 17 -4.30 3.00 -3.78
C PHE A 17 -3.76 4.41 -3.94
N GLY A 18 -4.53 5.43 -3.55
CA GLY A 18 -4.09 6.81 -3.50
C GLY A 18 -2.85 6.96 -2.62
N VAL A 19 -2.93 6.53 -1.35
CA VAL A 19 -1.82 6.57 -0.40
C VAL A 19 -0.63 5.77 -0.92
N LYS A 20 -0.85 4.57 -1.47
CA LYS A 20 0.20 3.72 -2.04
C LYS A 20 0.92 4.42 -3.20
N ARG A 21 0.19 5.06 -4.11
CA ARG A 21 0.74 5.76 -5.27
C ARG A 21 1.43 7.06 -4.90
N PHE A 22 0.90 7.84 -3.96
CA PHE A 22 1.57 9.04 -3.45
C PHE A 22 2.87 8.67 -2.73
N GLY A 23 2.87 7.61 -1.91
CA GLY A 23 4.09 7.10 -1.28
C GLY A 23 5.16 6.67 -2.28
N ALA A 24 4.77 6.01 -3.37
CA ALA A 24 5.70 5.58 -4.42
C ALA A 24 6.31 6.72 -5.25
N ARG A 25 5.77 7.94 -5.14
CA ARG A 25 6.29 9.16 -5.80
C ARG A 25 7.32 9.92 -4.97
N TRP A 26 7.63 9.43 -3.77
CA TRP A 26 8.63 10.05 -2.91
C TRP A 26 9.95 10.27 -3.67
N LYS A 27 10.47 11.49 -3.61
CA LYS A 27 11.76 11.94 -4.13
C LYS A 27 12.44 12.80 -3.07
N GLY A 28 13.65 12.42 -2.67
CA GLY A 28 14.43 13.19 -1.70
C GLY A 28 15.47 14.09 -2.36
N GLU A 29 16.18 14.84 -1.52
CA GLU A 29 17.42 15.52 -1.89
C GLU A 29 18.54 14.50 -2.03
N ARG A 30 19.32 14.58 -3.12
CA ARG A 30 20.44 13.66 -3.34
C ARG A 30 21.65 14.11 -2.54
N ALA A 31 22.14 13.25 -1.66
CA ALA A 31 23.44 13.39 -1.02
C ALA A 31 24.46 12.43 -1.64
N PHE A 32 25.65 12.97 -1.89
CA PHE A 32 26.84 12.20 -2.22
C PHE A 32 27.82 12.36 -1.06
N VAL A 33 28.07 11.27 -0.34
CA VAL A 33 29.12 11.22 0.68
C VAL A 33 30.28 10.40 0.10
N HIS A 34 31.51 10.88 0.29
CA HIS A 34 32.70 10.21 -0.23
C HIS A 34 32.75 8.74 0.23
N ASN A 35 32.94 7.82 -0.72
CA ASN A 35 32.99 6.37 -0.49
C ASN A 35 31.68 5.73 0.06
N GLN A 36 30.53 6.36 -0.16
CA GLN A 36 29.21 5.84 0.24
C GLN A 36 28.23 5.82 -0.94
N PRO A 37 27.20 4.95 -0.90
CA PRO A 37 26.17 4.96 -1.93
C PRO A 37 25.47 6.32 -1.99
N ALA A 38 25.23 6.78 -3.22
CA ALA A 38 24.33 7.89 -3.47
C ALA A 38 22.96 7.56 -2.84
N HIS A 39 22.48 8.44 -1.98
CA HIS A 39 21.20 8.26 -1.30
C HIS A 39 20.36 9.53 -1.41
N GLU A 40 19.06 9.33 -1.44
CA GLU A 40 18.07 10.40 -1.34
C GLU A 40 17.62 10.50 0.12
N TYR A 41 17.55 11.72 0.66
CA TYR A 41 16.98 11.95 1.99
C TYR A 41 15.93 13.07 1.97
N GLU A 42 15.02 13.04 2.94
CA GLU A 42 13.98 14.06 3.09
C GLU A 42 13.73 14.28 4.59
N PHE A 43 13.61 15.54 5.00
CA PHE A 43 13.06 15.91 6.31
C PHE A 43 11.62 16.40 6.15
N VAL A 44 10.69 15.77 6.86
CA VAL A 44 9.27 16.16 6.84
C VAL A 44 8.99 17.03 8.05
N LEU A 45 8.79 18.33 7.79
CA LEU A 45 8.51 19.32 8.81
C LEU A 45 7.00 19.52 9.01
N LYS A 46 6.59 19.79 10.26
CA LYS A 46 5.25 20.24 10.62
C LYS A 46 5.37 21.37 11.62
N LYS A 47 4.94 22.58 11.25
CA LYS A 47 5.08 23.80 12.07
C LYS A 47 6.53 23.95 12.57
N ASP A 48 7.48 23.93 11.64
CA ASP A 48 8.94 24.00 11.87
C ASP A 48 9.58 22.87 12.71
N THR A 49 8.80 21.90 13.19
CA THR A 49 9.34 20.71 13.85
C THR A 49 9.50 19.55 12.87
N ILE A 50 10.68 18.94 12.84
CA ILE A 50 10.97 17.70 12.14
C ILE A 50 10.16 16.57 12.77
N LYS A 51 9.16 16.05 12.05
CA LYS A 51 8.34 14.91 12.54
C LYS A 51 8.86 13.59 12.02
N LYS A 52 9.34 13.59 10.79
CA LYS A 52 9.84 12.39 10.12
C LYS A 52 11.08 12.73 9.32
N MET A 53 11.90 11.72 9.12
CA MET A 53 12.99 11.76 8.15
C MET A 53 12.90 10.50 7.31
N ARG A 54 13.34 10.60 6.06
CA ARG A 54 13.41 9.49 5.13
C ARG A 54 14.81 9.42 4.54
N VAL A 55 15.29 8.22 4.33
CA VAL A 55 16.51 7.94 3.59
C VAL A 55 16.26 6.74 2.69
N GLY A 56 16.68 6.83 1.43
CA GLY A 56 16.39 5.81 0.45
C GLY A 56 17.34 5.81 -0.72
N LEU A 57 17.21 4.78 -1.54
CA LEU A 57 18.05 4.49 -2.68
C LEU A 57 17.28 3.69 -3.72
N ASP A 58 17.86 3.58 -4.91
CA ASP A 58 17.27 2.81 -6.00
C ASP A 58 17.31 1.30 -5.70
N ALA A 59 16.22 0.62 -6.01
CA ALA A 59 16.00 -0.80 -5.73
C ALA A 59 15.49 -1.52 -7.00
N PRO A 60 15.55 -2.86 -7.05
CA PRO A 60 14.94 -3.60 -8.14
C PRO A 60 13.43 -3.33 -8.22
N LYS A 61 12.90 -3.09 -9.43
CA LYS A 61 11.49 -2.71 -9.65
C LYS A 61 10.49 -3.82 -9.35
N HIS A 62 10.97 -5.06 -9.25
CA HIS A 62 10.11 -6.23 -9.14
C HIS A 62 9.54 -6.47 -7.74
N PHE A 63 9.94 -5.69 -6.73
CA PHE A 63 9.49 -5.89 -5.35
C PHE A 63 8.55 -4.76 -4.88
N ASP A 64 7.45 -5.14 -4.23
CA ASP A 64 6.54 -4.24 -3.51
C ASP A 64 6.27 -4.80 -2.11
N PHE A 65 6.91 -4.18 -1.11
CA PHE A 65 6.72 -4.57 0.28
C PHE A 65 6.89 -3.40 1.24
N THR A 66 6.43 -3.61 2.46
CA THR A 66 6.70 -2.72 3.58
C THR A 66 7.03 -3.55 4.80
N LEU A 67 8.22 -3.33 5.34
CA LEU A 67 8.61 -3.81 6.65
C LEU A 67 8.25 -2.73 7.65
N LYS A 68 7.60 -3.06 8.74
CA LYS A 68 7.25 -2.09 9.78
C LYS A 68 7.24 -2.74 11.14
N ARG A 69 7.24 -1.94 12.20
CA ARG A 69 6.91 -2.47 13.53
C ARG A 69 5.41 -2.79 13.58
N GLU A 70 5.06 -3.89 14.24
CA GLU A 70 3.66 -4.26 14.43
C GLU A 70 2.91 -3.15 15.19
N SER A 71 1.78 -2.71 14.65
CA SER A 71 0.90 -1.72 15.27
C SER A 71 -0.32 -2.36 15.92
N ALA A 72 -1.02 -1.61 16.78
CA ALA A 72 -2.28 -2.06 17.37
C ALA A 72 -3.35 -2.37 16.30
N VAL A 73 -3.34 -1.63 15.19
CA VAL A 73 -4.24 -1.88 14.05
C VAL A 73 -3.90 -3.21 13.39
N ASP A 74 -2.62 -3.52 13.22
CA ASP A 74 -2.21 -4.81 12.65
C ASP A 74 -2.66 -5.96 13.55
N ARG A 75 -2.51 -5.83 14.88
CA ARG A 75 -3.02 -6.83 15.84
C ARG A 75 -4.52 -7.02 15.74
N PHE A 76 -5.27 -5.93 15.61
CA PHE A 76 -6.72 -6.00 15.44
C PHE A 76 -7.10 -6.68 14.11
N CYS A 77 -6.41 -6.37 13.01
CA CYS A 77 -6.63 -7.02 11.72
C CYS A 77 -6.28 -8.52 11.76
N LYS A 78 -5.19 -8.90 12.43
CA LYS A 78 -4.85 -10.32 12.66
C LYS A 78 -5.92 -11.02 13.48
N PHE A 79 -6.37 -10.40 14.57
CA PHE A 79 -7.41 -10.94 15.44
C PHE A 79 -8.72 -11.21 14.67
N LEU A 80 -9.09 -10.31 13.75
CA LEU A 80 -10.25 -10.49 12.88
C LEU A 80 -10.02 -11.45 11.70
N GLY A 81 -8.81 -12.00 11.53
CA GLY A 81 -8.45 -12.83 10.37
C GLY A 81 -8.36 -12.07 9.04
N LEU A 82 -8.29 -10.73 9.09
CA LEU A 82 -8.20 -9.87 7.89
C LEU A 82 -6.77 -9.79 7.33
N SER A 83 -5.76 -10.13 8.12
CA SER A 83 -4.37 -10.16 7.70
C SER A 83 -3.68 -11.44 8.18
N VAL A 84 -2.96 -12.10 7.27
CA VAL A 84 -2.09 -13.22 7.60
C VAL A 84 -0.69 -12.66 7.88
N GLU A 85 -0.16 -12.96 9.07
CA GLU A 85 1.23 -12.64 9.37
C GLU A 85 2.16 -13.66 8.74
N HIS A 86 3.15 -13.17 8.01
CA HIS A 86 4.23 -14.02 7.52
C HIS A 86 5.36 -14.02 8.56
N GLN A 87 5.57 -15.18 9.19
CA GLN A 87 6.68 -15.42 10.09
C GLN A 87 7.85 -16.02 9.32
N ILE A 88 9.06 -15.52 9.57
CA ILE A 88 10.28 -16.03 8.95
C ILE A 88 10.83 -17.23 9.75
N GLY A 89 10.38 -17.42 10.99
CA GLY A 89 10.85 -18.49 11.88
C GLY A 89 12.03 -18.05 12.76
N ASN A 90 12.33 -16.75 12.80
CA ASN A 90 13.30 -16.16 13.72
C ASN A 90 12.56 -15.24 14.70
N HIS A 91 12.35 -15.72 15.93
CA HIS A 91 11.62 -15.00 16.97
C HIS A 91 12.12 -13.57 17.23
N SER A 92 13.42 -13.32 17.07
CA SER A 92 13.98 -11.98 17.31
C SER A 92 13.56 -10.97 16.24
N VAL A 93 13.38 -11.43 15.01
CA VAL A 93 12.93 -10.62 13.88
C VAL A 93 11.42 -10.58 13.81
N ASP A 94 10.74 -11.71 13.99
CA ASP A 94 9.27 -11.80 13.93
C ASP A 94 8.61 -10.92 15.00
N ARG A 95 9.23 -10.76 16.17
CA ARG A 95 8.75 -9.83 17.22
C ARG A 95 9.02 -8.36 16.87
N LEU A 96 10.04 -8.09 16.05
CA LEU A 96 10.53 -6.75 15.77
C LEU A 96 9.89 -6.15 14.51
N VAL A 97 9.68 -6.99 13.50
CA VAL A 97 9.36 -6.60 12.12
C VAL A 97 8.15 -7.39 11.64
N TYR A 98 7.11 -6.65 11.29
CA TYR A 98 5.93 -7.10 10.58
C TYR A 98 6.10 -6.85 9.08
N ILE A 99 5.96 -7.91 8.29
CA ILE A 99 6.14 -7.88 6.83
C ILE A 99 4.79 -7.73 6.14
N VAL A 100 4.63 -6.65 5.38
CA VAL A 100 3.47 -6.41 4.53
C VAL A 100 3.89 -6.61 3.08
N SER A 101 3.61 -7.79 2.53
CA SER A 101 3.79 -8.08 1.11
C SER A 101 2.81 -9.15 0.66
N ASN A 102 2.33 -9.04 -0.57
CA ASN A 102 1.59 -10.09 -1.25
C ASN A 102 2.51 -10.94 -2.15
N ASP A 103 3.82 -10.65 -2.12
CA ASP A 103 4.81 -11.32 -2.95
C ASP A 103 5.38 -12.55 -2.23
N GLN A 104 4.89 -13.72 -2.61
CA GLN A 104 5.35 -14.99 -2.07
C GLN A 104 6.84 -15.26 -2.38
N HIS A 105 7.37 -14.76 -3.50
CA HIS A 105 8.79 -14.93 -3.84
C HIS A 105 9.71 -14.19 -2.87
N LEU A 106 9.32 -12.98 -2.46
CA LEU A 106 10.06 -12.22 -1.44
C LEU A 106 10.17 -13.04 -0.15
N LEU A 107 9.07 -13.64 0.27
CA LEU A 107 8.99 -14.42 1.51
C LEU A 107 9.79 -15.72 1.40
N ASP A 108 9.68 -16.41 0.28
CA ASP A 108 10.29 -17.73 0.11
C ASP A 108 11.77 -17.71 -0.25
N GLN A 109 12.25 -16.66 -0.90
CA GLN A 109 13.63 -16.58 -1.40
C GLN A 109 14.45 -15.55 -0.64
N CYS A 110 13.94 -14.32 -0.48
CA CYS A 110 14.72 -13.24 0.11
C CYS A 110 14.74 -13.28 1.63
N MET A 111 13.61 -13.62 2.26
CA MET A 111 13.51 -13.62 3.72
C MET A 111 14.07 -14.90 4.38
N LYS A 112 14.46 -15.92 3.59
CA LYS A 112 15.22 -17.08 4.08
C LYS A 112 16.73 -16.83 4.12
N ASP A 113 17.22 -15.78 3.45
CA ASP A 113 18.63 -15.40 3.52
C ASP A 113 18.93 -14.74 4.88
N MET A 114 19.77 -15.39 5.69
CA MET A 114 20.19 -14.89 7.00
C MET A 114 20.83 -13.50 6.92
N ALA A 115 21.55 -13.20 5.85
CA ALA A 115 22.18 -11.88 5.69
C ALA A 115 21.13 -10.78 5.48
N MET A 116 20.03 -11.07 4.79
CA MET A 116 18.90 -10.14 4.62
C MET A 116 18.19 -9.92 5.96
N VAL A 117 17.96 -11.00 6.70
CA VAL A 117 17.32 -10.97 8.03
C VAL A 117 18.15 -10.14 9.03
N GLU A 118 19.46 -10.32 9.06
CA GLU A 118 20.38 -9.54 9.90
C GLU A 118 20.39 -8.05 9.54
N ASP A 119 20.35 -7.71 8.26
CA ASP A 119 20.32 -6.31 7.82
C ASP A 119 18.98 -5.63 8.14
N VAL A 120 17.86 -6.35 7.99
CA VAL A 120 16.54 -5.92 8.44
C VAL A 120 16.53 -5.70 9.95
N GLN A 121 16.99 -6.66 10.73
CA GLN A 121 17.04 -6.54 12.19
C GLN A 121 17.93 -5.37 12.63
N GLY A 122 19.11 -5.23 12.03
CA GLY A 122 20.03 -4.15 12.30
C GLY A 122 19.46 -2.77 11.95
N LEU A 123 18.66 -2.65 10.89
CA LEU A 123 17.92 -1.42 10.58
C LEU A 123 16.94 -1.08 11.70
N PHE A 124 16.04 -2.00 12.06
CA PHE A 124 15.01 -1.71 13.05
C PHE A 124 15.57 -1.51 14.47
N ASN A 125 16.74 -2.07 14.78
CA ASN A 125 17.48 -1.82 16.03
C ASN A 125 18.31 -0.53 16.00
N THR A 126 18.49 0.10 14.84
CA THR A 126 19.20 1.38 14.76
C THR A 126 18.35 2.47 15.43
N GLN A 127 18.90 3.03 16.51
CA GLN A 127 18.34 4.19 17.22
C GLN A 127 19.42 5.28 17.28
N HIS A 128 19.02 6.53 17.05
CA HIS A 128 19.92 7.68 17.13
C HIS A 128 19.15 8.91 17.56
N LEU A 129 19.55 9.57 18.65
CA LEU A 129 18.99 10.86 19.10
C LEU A 129 17.44 10.89 19.09
N ASP A 130 16.82 10.00 19.85
CA ASP A 130 15.35 9.82 19.96
C ASP A 130 14.63 9.59 18.60
N SER A 131 15.37 9.20 17.57
CA SER A 131 14.82 8.76 16.29
C SER A 131 14.85 7.24 16.19
N ARG A 132 13.78 6.69 15.65
CA ARG A 132 13.63 5.24 15.43
C ARG A 132 13.01 4.96 14.07
N ILE A 133 13.49 3.89 13.43
CA ILE A 133 12.87 3.38 12.20
C ILE A 133 11.47 2.86 12.53
N THR A 134 10.49 3.34 11.78
CA THR A 134 9.11 2.89 11.86
C THR A 134 8.74 1.98 10.72
N HIS A 135 9.21 2.31 9.52
CA HIS A 135 8.90 1.60 8.29
C HIS A 135 10.13 1.54 7.37
N VAL A 136 10.24 0.47 6.60
CA VAL A 136 11.09 0.35 5.42
C VAL A 136 10.20 -0.06 4.27
N HIS A 137 10.12 0.77 3.25
CA HIS A 137 9.29 0.53 2.08
C HIS A 137 10.17 0.17 0.90
N CYS A 138 9.73 -0.77 0.07
CA CYS A 138 10.30 -1.02 -1.24
C CYS A 138 9.16 -0.97 -2.27
N ARG A 139 9.16 0.03 -3.15
CA ARG A 139 8.12 0.24 -4.17
C ARG A 139 8.67 0.96 -5.39
N ASN A 140 8.19 0.58 -6.57
CA ASN A 140 8.45 1.29 -7.83
C ASN A 140 9.96 1.54 -8.09
N GLY A 141 10.79 0.54 -7.77
CA GLY A 141 12.25 0.61 -7.94
C GLY A 141 12.97 1.50 -6.93
N ARG A 142 12.37 1.76 -5.77
CA ARG A 142 12.98 2.52 -4.68
C ARG A 142 12.80 1.79 -3.36
N ILE A 143 13.83 1.81 -2.53
CA ILE A 143 13.73 1.40 -1.12
C ILE A 143 14.00 2.61 -0.23
N TRP A 144 13.23 2.80 0.83
CA TRP A 144 13.48 3.87 1.79
C TRP A 144 13.04 3.50 3.20
N ALA A 145 13.81 3.96 4.18
CA ALA A 145 13.48 3.87 5.59
C ALA A 145 12.84 5.19 6.05
N GLU A 146 11.73 5.09 6.79
CA GLU A 146 11.05 6.20 7.44
C GLU A 146 11.30 6.16 8.95
N PHE A 147 11.83 7.24 9.50
CA PHE A 147 12.04 7.40 10.93
C PHE A 147 10.99 8.33 11.50
N LYS A 148 10.58 8.01 12.73
CA LYS A 148 9.87 8.96 13.59
C LYS A 148 10.91 9.66 14.46
N VAL A 149 10.87 10.98 14.46
CA VAL A 149 11.72 11.82 15.30
C VAL A 149 10.96 12.14 16.58
N GLY A 150 11.57 11.85 17.73
CA GLY A 150 11.00 12.15 19.02
C GLY A 150 11.10 13.63 19.38
N SER A 151 10.46 14.03 20.47
CA SER A 151 10.26 15.45 20.79
C SER A 151 11.54 16.18 21.16
N LEU A 152 12.56 15.47 21.65
CA LEU A 152 13.80 16.06 22.15
C LEU A 152 14.70 16.62 21.03
N PHE A 153 14.61 16.04 19.82
CA PHE A 153 15.48 16.40 18.69
C PHE A 153 14.69 16.81 17.45
N ASN A 154 13.43 17.22 17.61
CA ASN A 154 12.57 17.63 16.48
C ASN A 154 12.87 19.04 15.94
N ASP A 155 13.80 19.77 16.53
CA ASP A 155 14.15 21.12 16.08
C ASP A 155 15.08 21.07 14.85
N ARG A 156 14.96 22.07 13.96
CA ARG A 156 15.73 22.20 12.72
C ARG A 156 17.24 22.33 13.00
N SER A 157 17.62 22.91 14.13
CA SER A 157 19.02 22.97 14.59
C SER A 157 19.67 21.58 14.72
N ASN A 158 18.88 20.54 14.97
CA ASN A 158 19.37 19.17 15.10
C ASN A 158 19.48 18.42 13.77
N GLN A 159 19.10 19.03 12.64
CA GLN A 159 19.09 18.38 11.32
C GLN A 159 20.45 17.75 10.96
N ILE A 160 21.56 18.44 11.25
CA ILE A 160 22.92 17.95 10.99
C ILE A 160 23.25 16.73 11.87
N ARG A 161 22.82 16.74 13.13
CA ARG A 161 23.06 15.60 14.04
C ARG A 161 22.22 14.40 13.64
N LEU A 162 20.99 14.65 13.21
CA LEU A 162 20.08 13.63 12.72
C LEU A 162 20.57 13.01 11.41
N SER A 163 21.14 13.79 10.48
CA SER A 163 21.63 13.28 9.20
C SER A 163 22.84 12.34 9.30
N GLN A 164 23.55 12.32 10.44
CA GLN A 164 24.66 11.39 10.69
C GLN A 164 24.24 9.92 10.63
N ILE A 165 22.94 9.61 10.81
CA ILE A 165 22.43 8.25 10.69
C ILE A 165 22.26 7.80 9.23
N PHE A 166 22.09 8.74 8.29
CA PHE A 166 21.75 8.44 6.89
C PHE A 166 22.80 7.56 6.21
N PRO A 167 24.11 7.82 6.32
CA PRO A 167 25.17 6.92 5.86
C PRO A 167 24.99 5.46 6.29
N LYS A 168 24.83 5.23 7.60
CA LYS A 168 24.76 3.88 8.18
C LYS A 168 23.54 3.12 7.66
N VAL A 169 22.42 3.83 7.54
CA VAL A 169 21.16 3.26 7.04
C VAL A 169 21.23 3.01 5.54
N ALA A 170 21.80 3.95 4.77
CA ALA A 170 21.99 3.81 3.33
C ALA A 170 22.86 2.59 3.00
N THR A 171 23.95 2.33 3.75
CA THR A 171 24.78 1.13 3.57
C THR A 171 24.00 -0.17 3.82
N ARG A 172 23.13 -0.21 4.85
CA ARG A 172 22.27 -1.38 5.10
C ARG A 172 21.22 -1.56 4.00
N LEU A 173 20.54 -0.49 3.61
CA LEU A 173 19.59 -0.51 2.51
C LEU A 173 20.24 -0.95 1.19
N GLN A 174 21.51 -0.57 0.95
CA GLN A 174 22.24 -0.98 -0.24
C GLN A 174 22.55 -2.48 -0.24
N ARG A 175 22.89 -3.05 0.92
CA ARG A 175 23.09 -4.51 1.04
C ARG A 175 21.79 -5.27 0.79
N MET A 176 20.68 -4.78 1.35
CA MET A 176 19.36 -5.33 1.07
C MET A 176 19.00 -5.27 -0.41
N THR A 177 19.24 -4.15 -1.10
CA THR A 177 18.93 -4.07 -2.54
C THR A 177 19.79 -4.96 -3.40
N ARG A 178 21.05 -5.19 -3.02
CA ARG A 178 21.90 -6.19 -3.68
C ARG A 178 21.37 -7.60 -3.48
N GLN A 179 20.95 -7.97 -2.27
CA GLN A 179 20.36 -9.28 -1.98
C GLN A 179 19.04 -9.51 -2.74
N LEU A 180 18.18 -8.49 -2.79
CA LEU A 180 16.97 -8.49 -3.61
C LEU A 180 17.30 -8.66 -5.10
N GLY A 181 18.34 -7.98 -5.57
CA GLY A 181 18.80 -8.05 -6.96
C GLY A 181 19.44 -9.39 -7.35
N ALA A 182 19.96 -10.14 -6.38
CA ALA A 182 20.56 -11.46 -6.63
C ALA A 182 19.50 -12.54 -6.93
N HIS A 183 18.26 -12.34 -6.49
CA HIS A 183 17.17 -13.30 -6.66
C HIS A 183 15.96 -12.63 -7.34
N PRO A 184 16.11 -12.14 -8.59
CA PRO A 184 15.01 -11.46 -9.27
C PRO A 184 13.87 -12.46 -9.54
N PRO A 185 12.62 -12.09 -9.28
CA PRO A 185 11.48 -12.89 -9.70
C PRO A 185 11.33 -12.84 -11.22
N SER A 186 10.74 -13.88 -11.81
CA SER A 186 10.46 -13.96 -13.25
C SER A 186 9.39 -12.96 -13.72
N ASN A 187 8.45 -12.59 -12.85
CA ASN A 187 7.32 -11.72 -13.15
C ASN A 187 7.36 -10.43 -12.32
N GLU A 188 6.70 -9.37 -12.80
CA GLU A 188 6.57 -8.12 -12.05
C GLU A 188 5.74 -8.28 -10.76
N ALA A 189 5.96 -7.40 -9.76
CA ALA A 189 5.21 -7.41 -8.50
C ALA A 189 3.68 -7.39 -8.70
N VAL A 190 3.20 -6.54 -9.62
CA VAL A 190 1.77 -6.32 -9.86
C VAL A 190 1.09 -7.58 -10.39
N GLN A 191 1.79 -8.36 -11.21
CA GLN A 191 1.23 -9.58 -11.80
C GLN A 191 1.14 -10.73 -10.79
N ARG A 192 1.89 -10.66 -9.69
CA ARG A 192 1.97 -11.70 -8.67
C ARG A 192 1.00 -11.50 -7.51
N ASP A 193 0.28 -10.37 -7.46
CA ASP A 193 -0.70 -10.10 -6.41
C ASP A 193 -2.04 -10.79 -6.75
N PRO A 194 -2.40 -11.90 -6.07
CA PRO A 194 -3.61 -12.66 -6.38
C PRO A 194 -4.89 -11.90 -6.03
N PHE A 195 -4.79 -10.84 -5.22
CA PHE A 195 -5.94 -10.06 -4.78
C PHE A 195 -6.30 -8.94 -5.76
N ILE A 196 -5.40 -8.51 -6.64
CA ILE A 196 -5.69 -7.43 -7.60
C ILE A 196 -6.87 -7.81 -8.50
N LEU A 197 -6.87 -9.04 -9.03
CA LEU A 197 -7.93 -9.50 -9.93
C LEU A 197 -9.29 -9.57 -9.21
N ARG A 198 -9.30 -10.08 -7.98
CA ARG A 198 -10.51 -10.13 -7.13
C ARG A 198 -11.02 -8.72 -6.81
N ALA A 199 -10.11 -7.80 -6.48
CA ALA A 199 -10.47 -6.42 -6.18
C ALA A 199 -11.01 -5.69 -7.42
N VAL A 200 -10.42 -5.90 -8.60
CA VAL A 200 -10.91 -5.34 -9.87
C VAL A 200 -12.33 -5.83 -10.18
N LEU A 201 -12.63 -7.11 -9.97
CA LEU A 201 -13.97 -7.66 -10.17
C LEU A 201 -14.99 -7.03 -9.21
N VAL A 202 -14.68 -6.98 -7.91
CA VAL A 202 -15.56 -6.35 -6.90
C VAL A 202 -15.77 -4.87 -7.20
N LEU A 203 -14.72 -4.17 -7.63
CA LEU A 203 -14.76 -2.78 -8.04
C LEU A 203 -15.67 -2.58 -9.26
N ALA A 204 -15.54 -3.43 -10.28
CA ALA A 204 -16.37 -3.36 -11.48
C ALA A 204 -17.86 -3.56 -11.17
N ILE A 205 -18.20 -4.56 -10.36
CA ILE A 205 -19.58 -4.81 -9.91
C ILE A 205 -20.12 -3.61 -9.12
N SER A 206 -19.34 -3.11 -8.16
CA SER A 206 -19.75 -1.98 -7.32
C SER A 206 -19.94 -0.70 -8.14
N THR A 207 -19.09 -0.47 -9.14
CA THR A 207 -19.20 0.68 -10.05
C THR A 207 -20.43 0.56 -10.94
N GLY A 208 -20.72 -0.63 -11.48
CA GLY A 208 -21.93 -0.87 -12.27
C GLY A 208 -23.21 -0.61 -11.47
N LEU A 209 -23.26 -1.10 -10.22
CA LEU A 209 -24.38 -0.82 -9.31
C LEU A 209 -24.51 0.67 -8.98
N LEU A 210 -23.38 1.38 -8.80
CA LEU A 210 -23.35 2.81 -8.54
C LEU A 210 -23.93 3.61 -9.72
N VAL A 211 -23.45 3.34 -10.93
CA VAL A 211 -23.91 4.00 -12.16
C VAL A 211 -25.40 3.74 -12.37
N ASN A 212 -25.86 2.50 -12.17
CA ASN A 212 -27.29 2.17 -12.28
C ASN A 212 -28.13 2.93 -11.24
N GLY A 213 -27.67 3.00 -9.99
CA GLY A 213 -28.35 3.75 -8.93
C GLY A 213 -28.43 5.25 -9.24
N LEU A 214 -27.35 5.85 -9.74
CA LEU A 214 -27.32 7.25 -10.15
C LEU A 214 -28.25 7.52 -11.34
N ALA A 215 -28.32 6.62 -12.32
CA ALA A 215 -29.23 6.73 -13.45
C ALA A 215 -30.69 6.70 -12.99
N HIS A 216 -31.05 5.80 -12.06
CA HIS A 216 -32.38 5.75 -11.46
C HIS A 216 -32.72 7.01 -10.66
N ALA A 217 -31.79 7.49 -9.83
CA ALA A 217 -31.98 8.72 -9.06
C ALA A 217 -32.14 9.94 -9.96
N PHE A 218 -31.29 10.08 -10.98
CA PHE A 218 -31.41 11.15 -11.97
C PHE A 218 -32.74 11.07 -12.72
N ARG A 219 -33.16 9.87 -13.13
CA ARG A 219 -34.49 9.67 -13.75
C ARG A 219 -35.60 10.16 -12.83
N GLN A 220 -35.54 9.83 -11.54
CA GLN A 220 -36.56 10.23 -10.56
C GLN A 220 -36.56 11.74 -10.27
N LEU A 221 -35.40 12.40 -10.28
CA LEU A 221 -35.28 13.84 -10.05
C LEU A 221 -35.60 14.68 -11.29
N ALA A 222 -35.19 14.22 -12.47
CA ALA A 222 -35.39 14.93 -13.73
C ALA A 222 -36.80 14.72 -14.32
N PHE A 223 -37.42 13.57 -14.04
CA PHE A 223 -38.76 13.24 -14.53
C PHE A 223 -39.68 12.93 -13.36
N SER A 224 -40.53 13.90 -12.98
CA SER A 224 -41.58 13.73 -11.96
C SER A 224 -42.71 12.77 -12.37
N TYR A 225 -42.68 12.27 -13.61
CA TYR A 225 -43.64 11.28 -14.08
C TYR A 225 -43.14 9.88 -13.76
N ALA A 226 -43.78 9.24 -12.78
CA ALA A 226 -43.62 7.81 -12.54
C ALA A 226 -44.22 7.04 -13.73
N ILE A 227 -43.46 6.86 -14.80
CA ILE A 227 -43.79 5.85 -15.80
C ILE A 227 -43.44 4.50 -15.16
N THR A 228 -44.37 3.96 -14.37
CA THR A 228 -44.40 2.54 -14.03
C THR A 228 -44.75 1.80 -15.30
N VAL A 229 -43.71 1.45 -16.04
CA VAL A 229 -43.82 0.46 -17.11
C VAL A 229 -44.14 -0.85 -16.41
N ASP A 230 -45.37 -1.35 -16.56
CA ASP A 230 -45.73 -2.66 -16.02
C ASP A 230 -44.92 -3.72 -16.77
N THR A 231 -43.83 -4.15 -16.14
CA THR A 231 -42.91 -5.11 -16.75
C THR A 231 -43.60 -6.44 -17.03
N VAL A 232 -44.65 -6.80 -16.27
CA VAL A 232 -45.41 -8.04 -16.51
C VAL A 232 -46.11 -7.96 -17.86
N GLU A 233 -46.72 -6.82 -18.17
CA GLU A 233 -47.45 -6.58 -19.41
C GLU A 233 -46.52 -6.56 -20.64
N LEU A 234 -45.31 -6.04 -20.50
CA LEU A 234 -44.30 -6.09 -21.57
C LEU A 234 -43.72 -7.48 -21.79
N TRP A 235 -43.48 -8.24 -20.73
CA TRP A 235 -43.02 -9.63 -20.86
C TRP A 235 -44.11 -10.52 -21.45
N THR A 236 -45.39 -10.33 -21.09
CA THR A 236 -46.50 -11.05 -21.72
C THR A 236 -46.69 -10.63 -23.17
N TYR A 237 -46.63 -9.33 -23.50
CA TYR A 237 -46.73 -8.86 -24.88
C TYR A 237 -45.57 -9.37 -25.76
N ALA A 238 -44.35 -9.44 -25.22
CA ALA A 238 -43.19 -10.02 -25.90
C ALA A 238 -43.28 -11.54 -26.04
N ALA A 239 -43.74 -12.25 -25.01
CA ALA A 239 -43.87 -13.71 -25.01
C ALA A 239 -45.02 -14.21 -25.90
N PHE A 240 -46.13 -13.46 -25.96
CA PHE A 240 -47.31 -13.79 -26.77
C PHE A 240 -47.38 -13.03 -28.09
N GLY A 241 -46.31 -12.30 -28.43
CA GLY A 241 -46.01 -11.82 -29.78
C GLY A 241 -47.18 -11.08 -30.44
N GLY A 242 -47.55 -9.91 -29.93
CA GLY A 242 -48.29 -8.89 -30.68
C GLY A 242 -49.50 -9.37 -31.50
N ARG A 243 -50.24 -10.39 -31.05
CA ARG A 243 -51.52 -10.75 -31.67
C ARG A 243 -52.56 -9.72 -31.23
N GLN A 244 -52.62 -8.60 -31.95
CA GLN A 244 -53.83 -7.76 -31.96
C GLN A 244 -54.99 -8.64 -32.42
N SER A 245 -55.85 -9.04 -31.49
CA SER A 245 -57.17 -9.55 -31.81
C SER A 245 -57.96 -8.39 -32.39
N SER A 246 -57.93 -8.22 -33.71
CA SER A 246 -58.94 -7.42 -34.42
C SER A 246 -60.28 -8.10 -34.19
N GLN A 247 -61.06 -7.58 -33.24
CA GLN A 247 -62.47 -7.92 -33.12
C GLN A 247 -63.26 -7.20 -34.24
N PRO A 248 -64.26 -7.88 -34.82
CA PRO A 248 -65.06 -7.39 -35.95
C PRO A 248 -66.03 -6.26 -35.57
#